data_AF-A0A080YWG9-F1
#
_entry.id   AF-A0A080YWG9-F1
#
_cell.length_a   1.000
_cell.length_b   1.000
_cell.length_c   1.000
_cell.angle_alpha   90.00
_cell.angle_beta   90.00
_cell.angle_gamma   90.00
#
_symmetry.space_group_name_H-M   'P 1'
#
loop_
_entity.id
_entity.type
_entity.pdbx_description
1 polymer ?
#
loop_
_entity_poly.entity_id
_entity_poly.type
_entity_poly.pdbx_seq_one_letter_code
_entity_poly.pdbx_strand_id
1 'polypeptide(L)'
;MSHVPLPPPAASTTAASSAALQAETQSSALVPDASPAPAESWGMLTVDSLRDLLAESADATVDSVRAALLPFLTLMARHQVQLCISPPLQGDVRTQRRLNDALGFDQVLAAVQPLSDTLPDLPHAVGELTAQLKITREEADAAKRLLVPVQLRVESLETLLNKSTAEVNELQAEIKRR
;
A
#
# COMPACT_ATOMS: atom_id res chain seq x y z
N MET A 1 -59.19 -17.20 -25.15
CA MET A 1 -58.60 -18.16 -26.10
C MET A 1 -57.45 -17.47 -26.80
N SER A 2 -56.23 -17.58 -26.27
CA SER A 2 -55.02 -17.11 -26.93
C SER A 2 -53.90 -18.10 -26.64
N HIS A 3 -53.37 -18.66 -27.72
CA HIS A 3 -52.45 -19.79 -27.77
C HIS A 3 -51.00 -19.39 -27.47
N VAL A 4 -50.25 -20.32 -26.85
CA VAL A 4 -48.78 -20.41 -26.85
C VAL A 4 -48.44 -21.54 -27.84
N PRO A 5 -47.46 -21.42 -28.78
CA PRO A 5 -46.08 -21.85 -28.47
C PRO A 5 -44.90 -21.19 -29.22
N LEU A 6 -43.75 -21.34 -28.56
CA LEU A 6 -42.33 -21.09 -28.87
C LEU A 6 -41.83 -21.56 -30.27
N PRO A 7 -40.72 -20.97 -30.77
CA PRO A 7 -39.67 -21.73 -31.44
C PRO A 7 -38.26 -21.51 -30.82
N PRO A 8 -37.33 -22.49 -30.94
CA PRO A 8 -36.04 -22.51 -30.24
C PRO A 8 -34.90 -21.92 -31.09
N PRO A 9 -33.71 -21.69 -30.49
CA PRO A 9 -32.48 -21.84 -31.23
C PRO A 9 -31.53 -22.88 -30.61
N ALA A 10 -30.83 -23.54 -31.53
CA ALA A 10 -29.98 -24.71 -31.38
C ALA A 10 -28.70 -24.47 -30.56
N ALA A 11 -28.24 -25.54 -29.92
CA ALA A 11 -26.87 -25.68 -29.46
C ALA A 11 -25.95 -26.09 -30.63
N SER A 12 -24.79 -25.44 -30.73
CA SER A 12 -23.63 -25.89 -31.52
C SER A 12 -22.31 -25.47 -30.85
N THR A 13 -21.82 -26.33 -29.96
CA THR A 13 -20.49 -26.96 -29.91
C THR A 13 -19.31 -26.39 -30.74
N THR A 14 -18.28 -25.92 -30.00
CA THR A 14 -16.81 -26.16 -30.14
C THR A 14 -15.94 -25.46 -31.19
N ALA A 15 -14.89 -24.75 -30.71
CA ALA A 15 -13.44 -24.86 -31.04
C ALA A 15 -12.71 -23.53 -30.69
N ALA A 16 -11.93 -23.45 -29.61
CA ALA A 16 -10.49 -23.75 -29.49
C ALA A 16 -9.50 -22.70 -30.08
N SER A 17 -8.89 -21.93 -29.15
CA SER A 17 -7.47 -21.51 -29.01
C SER A 17 -6.69 -20.91 -30.19
N SER A 18 -6.08 -19.74 -29.97
CA SER A 18 -4.62 -19.53 -30.11
C SER A 18 -4.12 -18.26 -29.43
N ALA A 19 -3.00 -18.41 -28.73
CA ALA A 19 -2.22 -17.38 -28.05
C ALA A 19 -1.23 -16.71 -29.02
N ALA A 20 -0.91 -15.43 -28.78
CA ALA A 20 0.36 -14.84 -29.17
C ALA A 20 0.68 -13.63 -28.27
N LEU A 21 1.46 -13.89 -27.23
CA LEU A 21 2.29 -12.89 -26.54
C LEU A 21 3.34 -12.38 -27.53
N GLN A 22 3.46 -11.07 -27.69
CA GLN A 22 4.70 -10.47 -28.19
C GLN A 22 5.24 -9.48 -27.16
N ALA A 23 6.34 -9.91 -26.56
CA ALA A 23 7.29 -9.10 -25.84
C ALA A 23 8.18 -8.38 -26.85
N GLU A 24 8.31 -7.06 -26.75
CA GLU A 24 9.40 -6.34 -27.40
C GLU A 24 10.19 -5.60 -26.32
N THR A 25 11.35 -6.19 -26.01
CA THR A 25 12.39 -5.64 -25.15
C THR A 25 13.34 -4.85 -26.05
N GLN A 26 13.39 -3.52 -25.89
CA GLN A 26 14.48 -2.71 -26.45
C GLN A 26 15.40 -2.26 -25.32
N SER A 27 16.59 -2.87 -25.29
CA SER A 27 17.68 -2.64 -24.35
C SER A 27 18.55 -1.49 -24.86
N SER A 28 18.62 -0.37 -24.13
CA SER A 28 19.52 0.75 -24.42
C SER A 28 20.67 0.78 -23.42
N ALA A 29 21.89 0.53 -23.90
CA ALA A 29 23.12 0.67 -23.14
C ALA A 29 23.48 2.15 -23.01
N LEU A 30 23.55 2.68 -21.78
CA LEU A 30 24.22 3.93 -21.50
C LEU A 30 24.92 3.86 -20.14
N VAL A 31 26.23 4.03 -20.18
CA VAL A 31 27.19 4.10 -19.06
C VAL A 31 26.85 5.29 -18.15
N PRO A 32 26.82 5.15 -16.82
CA PRO A 32 26.84 6.31 -15.92
C PRO A 32 28.29 6.66 -15.58
N ASP A 33 28.81 7.72 -16.20
CA ASP A 33 30.03 8.42 -15.78
C ASP A 33 29.67 9.63 -14.90
N ALA A 34 30.60 9.99 -14.01
CA ALA A 34 30.44 10.69 -12.73
C ALA A 34 29.71 12.05 -12.72
N SER A 35 28.96 12.31 -11.63
CA SER A 35 28.41 13.63 -11.27
C SER A 35 29.32 14.34 -10.26
N PRO A 36 29.61 15.66 -10.41
CA PRO A 36 30.50 16.40 -9.51
C PRO A 36 29.80 16.76 -8.19
N ALA A 37 30.57 16.80 -7.10
CA ALA A 37 30.12 17.14 -5.76
C ALA A 37 29.82 18.66 -5.61
N PRO A 38 28.68 19.06 -5.02
CA PRO A 38 28.43 20.44 -4.65
C PRO A 38 28.95 20.72 -3.23
N ALA A 39 29.92 21.63 -3.11
CA ALA A 39 30.28 22.24 -1.84
C ALA A 39 29.30 23.39 -1.56
N GLU A 40 28.36 23.17 -0.63
CA GLU A 40 27.45 24.23 -0.16
C GLU A 40 27.92 24.76 1.19
N SER A 41 28.21 26.06 1.21
CA SER A 41 28.48 26.85 2.41
C SER A 41 27.18 27.06 3.18
N TRP A 42 26.95 26.29 4.24
CA TRP A 42 25.82 26.50 5.15
C TRP A 42 26.14 27.64 6.12
N GLY A 43 25.58 28.83 5.86
CA GLY A 43 25.54 29.93 6.82
C GLY A 43 24.82 29.49 8.09
N MET A 44 25.45 29.71 9.25
CA MET A 44 24.94 29.37 10.57
C MET A 44 23.70 30.23 10.90
N LEU A 45 22.50 29.73 10.58
CA LEU A 45 21.24 30.31 11.06
C LEU A 45 21.16 30.07 12.57
N THR A 46 21.17 31.14 13.38
CA THR A 46 21.03 31.05 14.83
C THR A 46 19.60 30.66 15.21
N VAL A 47 19.45 29.96 16.34
CA VAL A 47 18.14 29.45 16.82
C VAL A 47 17.12 30.57 17.00
N ASP A 48 17.57 31.76 17.40
CA ASP A 48 16.71 32.94 17.56
C ASP A 48 16.15 33.43 16.22
N SER A 49 16.95 33.46 15.14
CA SER A 49 16.45 33.79 13.81
C SER A 49 15.46 32.76 13.27
N LEU A 50 15.62 31.48 13.59
CA LEU A 50 14.64 30.45 13.23
C LEU A 50 13.33 30.64 14.00
N ARG A 51 13.39 31.07 15.26
CA ARG A 51 12.21 31.32 16.09
C ARG A 51 11.39 32.50 15.57
N ASP A 52 12.05 33.60 15.24
CA ASP A 52 11.39 34.79 14.70
C ASP A 52 10.81 34.52 13.31
N LEU A 53 11.54 33.79 12.45
CA LEU A 53 11.04 33.36 11.14
C LEU A 53 9.83 32.43 11.26
N LEU A 54 9.83 31.52 12.23
CA LEU A 54 8.69 30.64 12.49
C LEU A 54 7.49 31.42 13.03
N ALA A 55 7.70 32.39 13.92
CA ALA A 55 6.64 33.24 14.45
C ALA A 55 6.00 34.11 13.34
N GLU A 56 6.81 34.71 12.49
CA GLU A 56 6.34 35.49 11.33
C GLU A 56 5.65 34.59 10.29
N SER A 57 6.15 33.37 10.07
CA SER A 57 5.48 32.39 9.21
C SER A 57 4.12 31.96 9.79
N ALA A 58 4.02 31.81 11.12
CA ALA A 58 2.78 31.45 11.78
C ALA A 58 1.75 32.57 11.66
N ASP A 59 2.14 33.83 11.86
CA ASP A 59 1.25 34.98 11.71
C ASP A 59 0.78 35.14 10.26
N ALA A 60 1.69 34.99 9.29
CA ALA A 60 1.36 34.99 7.87
C ALA A 60 0.41 33.83 7.49
N THR A 61 0.56 32.64 8.09
CA THR A 61 -0.37 31.53 7.87
C THR A 61 -1.74 31.77 8.49
N VAL A 62 -1.81 32.39 9.68
CA VAL A 62 -3.08 32.76 10.32
C VAL A 62 -3.81 33.80 9.48
N ASP A 63 -3.11 34.80 8.95
CA ASP A 63 -3.70 35.81 8.09
C ASP A 63 -4.11 35.26 6.72
N SER A 64 -3.36 34.30 6.17
CA SER A 64 -3.75 33.57 4.96
C SER A 64 -5.02 32.74 5.17
N VAL A 65 -5.08 31.98 6.27
CA VAL A 65 -6.26 31.17 6.64
C VAL A 65 -7.45 32.07 6.93
N ARG A 66 -7.25 33.19 7.63
CA ARG A 66 -8.27 34.22 7.87
C ARG A 66 -8.75 34.76 6.53
N ALA A 67 -7.88 35.20 5.64
CA ALA A 67 -8.26 35.74 4.33
C ALA A 67 -9.01 34.72 3.47
N ALA A 68 -8.66 33.44 3.55
CA ALA A 68 -9.34 32.36 2.83
C ALA A 68 -10.72 32.02 3.41
N LEU A 69 -10.86 31.99 4.74
CA LEU A 69 -12.07 31.53 5.42
C LEU A 69 -13.08 32.65 5.73
N LEU A 70 -12.63 33.89 5.96
CA LEU A 70 -13.52 35.02 6.30
C LEU A 70 -14.64 35.23 5.27
N PRO A 71 -14.38 35.16 3.95
CA PRO A 71 -15.43 35.31 2.93
C PRO A 71 -16.49 34.21 3.03
N PHE A 72 -16.07 32.96 3.25
CA PHE A 72 -16.96 31.81 3.39
C PHE A 72 -17.81 31.90 4.66
N LEU A 73 -17.20 32.21 5.81
CA LEU A 73 -17.89 32.43 7.08
C LEU A 73 -18.92 33.55 6.97
N THR A 74 -18.55 34.65 6.31
CA THR A 74 -19.46 35.78 6.07
C THR A 74 -20.64 35.38 5.19
N LEU A 75 -20.40 34.59 4.13
CA LEU A 75 -21.45 34.07 3.27
C LEU A 75 -22.41 33.15 4.02
N MET A 76 -21.86 32.23 4.83
CA MET A 76 -22.65 31.32 5.67
C MET A 76 -23.50 32.07 6.70
N ALA A 77 -22.94 33.10 7.35
CA ALA A 77 -23.68 33.93 8.29
C ALA A 77 -24.81 34.70 7.60
N ARG A 78 -24.55 35.30 6.43
CA ARG A 78 -25.59 35.96 5.62
C ARG A 78 -26.68 34.99 5.20
N HIS A 79 -26.31 33.78 4.77
CA HIS A 79 -27.25 32.75 4.38
C HIS A 79 -28.13 32.32 5.57
N GLN A 80 -27.53 32.10 6.75
CA GLN A 80 -28.31 31.78 7.95
C GLN A 80 -29.28 32.91 8.33
N VAL A 81 -28.84 34.17 8.31
CA VAL A 81 -29.71 35.32 8.59
C VAL A 81 -30.85 35.38 7.56
N GLN A 82 -30.56 35.13 6.29
CA GLN A 82 -31.56 35.09 5.23
C GLN A 82 -32.60 33.98 5.45
N LEU A 83 -32.18 32.79 5.92
CA LEU A 83 -33.08 31.69 6.27
C LEU A 83 -33.94 32.02 7.51
N CYS A 84 -33.42 32.79 8.46
CA CYS A 84 -34.19 33.24 9.62
C CYS A 84 -35.24 34.30 9.25
N ILE A 85 -34.94 35.18 8.30
CA ILE A 85 -35.85 36.22 7.82
C ILE A 85 -36.92 35.63 6.90
N SER A 86 -36.52 34.71 6.02
CA SER A 86 -37.39 34.04 5.07
C SER A 86 -37.16 32.54 5.15
N PRO A 87 -37.86 31.84 6.06
CA PRO A 87 -37.78 30.39 6.13
C PRO A 87 -38.21 29.79 4.79
N PRO A 88 -37.49 28.78 4.27
CA PRO A 88 -37.88 28.12 3.04
C PRO A 88 -39.28 27.54 3.20
N LEU A 89 -40.09 27.69 2.16
CA LEU A 89 -41.43 27.13 2.16
C LEU A 89 -41.34 25.60 2.29
N GLN A 90 -42.30 24.99 2.95
CA GLN A 90 -42.30 23.53 3.17
C GLN A 90 -42.21 22.74 1.84
N GLY A 91 -42.67 23.34 0.74
CA GLY A 91 -42.49 22.81 -0.62
C GLY A 91 -41.02 22.72 -1.03
N ASP A 92 -40.22 23.77 -0.80
CA ASP A 92 -38.80 23.82 -1.16
C ASP A 92 -37.95 22.85 -0.33
N VAL A 93 -38.26 22.72 0.96
CA VAL A 93 -37.60 21.73 1.82
C VAL A 93 -37.95 20.30 1.37
N ARG A 94 -39.19 20.07 0.95
CA ARG A 94 -39.63 18.76 0.43
C ARG A 94 -39.01 18.44 -0.94
N THR A 95 -38.89 19.41 -1.84
CA THR A 95 -38.26 19.19 -3.16
C THR A 95 -36.76 19.02 -3.03
N GLN A 96 -36.08 19.80 -2.19
CA GLN A 96 -34.67 19.64 -1.91
C GLN A 96 -34.36 18.32 -1.20
N ARG A 97 -35.19 17.90 -0.24
CA ARG A 97 -35.08 16.57 0.37
C ARG A 97 -35.26 15.47 -0.67
N ARG A 98 -36.30 15.55 -1.52
CA ARG A 98 -36.50 14.57 -2.60
C ARG A 98 -35.35 14.54 -3.61
N LEU A 99 -34.73 15.68 -3.91
CA LEU A 99 -33.53 15.73 -4.74
C LEU A 99 -32.34 15.10 -4.03
N ASN A 100 -32.16 15.35 -2.73
CA ASN A 100 -31.09 14.75 -1.93
C ASN A 100 -31.24 13.22 -1.87
N ASP A 101 -32.48 12.74 -1.66
CA ASP A 101 -32.84 11.33 -1.71
C ASP A 101 -32.61 10.74 -3.12
N ALA A 102 -32.96 11.48 -4.19
CA ALA A 102 -32.79 11.06 -5.58
C ALA A 102 -31.35 11.13 -6.09
N LEU A 103 -30.51 12.02 -5.54
CA LEU A 103 -29.10 12.20 -5.89
C LEU A 103 -28.19 11.15 -5.26
N GLY A 104 -28.75 10.19 -4.50
CA GLY A 104 -28.08 8.93 -4.20
C GLY A 104 -27.25 8.93 -2.92
N PHE A 105 -27.74 9.53 -1.83
CA PHE A 105 -27.18 9.24 -0.52
C PHE A 105 -27.23 7.74 -0.20
N ASP A 106 -28.21 7.01 -0.72
CA ASP A 106 -28.27 5.55 -0.65
C ASP A 106 -27.11 4.87 -1.40
N GLN A 107 -26.62 5.45 -2.50
CA GLN A 107 -25.47 4.95 -3.24
C GLN A 107 -24.18 5.13 -2.45
N VAL A 108 -24.04 6.28 -1.76
CA VAL A 108 -22.92 6.55 -0.84
C VAL A 108 -23.00 5.65 0.38
N LEU A 109 -24.19 5.46 0.93
CA LEU A 109 -24.42 4.57 2.08
C LEU A 109 -24.12 3.11 1.71
N ALA A 110 -24.56 2.65 0.52
CA ALA A 110 -24.22 1.33 0.00
C ALA A 110 -22.72 1.15 -0.27
N ALA A 111 -22.00 2.21 -0.65
CA ALA A 111 -20.54 2.18 -0.79
C ALA A 111 -19.81 2.15 0.56
N VAL A 112 -20.40 2.70 1.62
CA VAL A 112 -19.85 2.73 2.98
C VAL A 112 -20.28 1.51 3.82
N GLN A 113 -21.35 0.81 3.42
CA GLN A 113 -21.88 -0.36 4.13
C GLN A 113 -20.85 -1.49 4.29
N PRO A 114 -20.11 -1.91 3.24
CA PRO A 114 -19.09 -2.96 3.39
C PRO A 114 -17.97 -2.56 4.36
N LEU A 115 -17.65 -1.26 4.40
CA LEU A 115 -16.67 -0.73 5.34
C LEU A 115 -17.22 -0.76 6.76
N SER A 116 -18.51 -0.46 6.95
CA SER A 116 -19.20 -0.51 8.24
C SER A 116 -19.36 -1.92 8.78
N ASP A 117 -19.51 -2.91 7.88
CA ASP A 117 -19.61 -4.32 8.24
C ASP A 117 -18.25 -4.93 8.60
N THR A 118 -17.14 -4.41 8.04
CA THR A 118 -15.78 -4.93 8.27
C THR A 118 -14.99 -4.19 9.36
N LEU A 119 -15.34 -2.93 9.65
CA LEU A 119 -14.68 -2.12 10.69
C LEU A 119 -14.70 -2.76 12.09
N PRO A 120 -15.81 -3.39 12.53
CA PRO A 120 -15.89 -4.00 13.86
C PRO A 120 -14.98 -5.23 14.02
N ASP A 121 -14.78 -5.97 12.93
CA ASP A 121 -13.99 -7.21 12.91
C ASP A 121 -12.49 -6.94 12.68
N LEU A 122 -12.14 -5.78 12.10
CA LEU A 122 -10.78 -5.39 11.79
C LEU A 122 -9.82 -5.42 13.00
N PRO A 123 -10.17 -4.91 14.21
CA PRO A 123 -9.32 -5.02 15.38
C PRO A 123 -9.01 -6.47 15.78
N HIS A 124 -9.97 -7.38 15.59
CA HIS A 124 -9.79 -8.80 15.88
C HIS A 124 -8.84 -9.45 14.86
N ALA A 125 -9.05 -9.20 13.57
CA ALA A 125 -8.18 -9.71 12.51
C ALA A 125 -6.74 -9.19 12.64
N VAL A 126 -6.57 -7.90 12.97
CA VAL A 126 -5.25 -7.32 13.26
C VAL A 126 -4.61 -7.96 14.49
N GLY A 127 -5.39 -8.24 15.53
CA GLY A 127 -4.92 -8.96 16.72
C GLY A 127 -4.43 -10.37 16.41
N GLU A 128 -5.19 -11.13 15.63
CA GLU A 128 -4.83 -12.48 15.20
C GLU A 128 -3.57 -12.49 14.32
N LEU A 129 -3.52 -11.61 13.31
CA LEU A 129 -2.36 -11.49 12.42
C LEU A 129 -1.11 -11.07 13.20
N THR A 130 -1.27 -10.20 14.21
CA THR A 130 -0.17 -9.81 15.11
C THR A 130 0.33 -10.99 15.93
N ALA A 131 -0.57 -11.85 16.42
CA ALA A 131 -0.19 -13.06 17.14
C ALA A 131 0.55 -14.05 16.23
N GLN A 132 0.05 -14.27 15.02
CA GLN A 132 0.71 -15.12 14.02
C GLN A 132 2.11 -14.59 13.66
N LEU A 133 2.26 -13.27 13.49
CA LEU A 133 3.55 -12.65 13.21
C LEU A 133 4.55 -12.85 14.36
N LYS A 134 4.09 -12.81 15.62
CA LYS A 134 4.95 -13.12 16.78
C LYS A 134 5.41 -14.57 16.77
N ILE A 135 4.49 -15.51 16.54
CA ILE A 135 4.81 -16.94 16.50
C ILE A 135 5.83 -17.24 15.39
N THR A 136 5.54 -16.80 14.17
CA THR A 136 6.44 -17.00 13.02
C THR A 136 7.82 -16.37 13.21
N ARG A 137 7.89 -15.22 13.90
CA ARG A 137 9.17 -14.61 14.27
C ARG A 137 9.95 -15.46 15.27
N GLU A 138 9.30 -15.97 16.31
CA GLU A 138 9.93 -16.85 17.29
C GLU A 138 10.41 -18.16 16.66
N GLU A 139 9.63 -18.73 15.74
CA GLU A 139 10.03 -19.91 14.95
C GLU A 139 11.24 -19.61 14.06
N ALA A 140 11.27 -18.46 13.38
CA ALA A 140 12.41 -18.06 12.57
C ALA A 140 13.67 -17.86 13.42
N ASP A 141 13.54 -17.30 14.62
CA ASP A 141 14.66 -17.13 15.54
C ASP A 141 15.12 -18.48 16.13
N ALA A 142 14.20 -19.41 16.40
CA ALA A 142 14.54 -20.79 16.76
C ALA A 142 15.28 -21.52 15.63
N ALA A 143 14.84 -21.37 14.39
CA ALA A 143 15.51 -21.94 13.22
C ALA A 143 16.93 -21.39 13.05
N LYS A 144 17.13 -20.07 13.22
CA LYS A 144 18.47 -19.46 13.20
C LYS A 144 19.38 -20.03 14.29
N ARG A 145 18.87 -20.28 15.49
CA ARG A 145 19.64 -20.91 16.58
C ARG A 145 20.08 -22.33 16.23
N LEU A 146 19.28 -23.08 15.45
CA LEU A 146 19.64 -24.41 14.98
C LEU A 146 20.62 -24.40 13.79
N LEU A 147 20.63 -23.31 13.00
CA LEU A 147 21.51 -23.21 11.84
C LEU A 147 22.99 -23.22 12.22
N VAL A 148 23.38 -22.51 13.28
CA VAL A 148 24.78 -22.42 13.74
C VAL A 148 25.38 -23.79 14.07
N PRO A 149 24.78 -24.65 14.93
CA PRO A 149 25.34 -25.96 15.21
C PRO A 149 25.28 -26.91 14.01
N VAL A 150 24.30 -26.76 13.10
CA VAL A 150 24.27 -27.54 11.85
C VAL A 150 25.44 -27.15 10.95
N GLN A 151 25.72 -25.85 10.80
CA GLN A 151 26.84 -25.35 10.02
C GLN A 151 28.18 -25.87 10.54
N LEU A 152 28.40 -25.84 11.86
CA LEU A 152 29.62 -26.38 12.47
C LEU A 152 29.77 -27.89 12.23
N ARG A 153 28.67 -28.64 12.25
CA ARG A 153 28.70 -30.08 11.91
C ARG A 153 29.05 -30.31 10.44
N VAL A 154 28.53 -29.50 9.53
CA VAL A 154 28.86 -29.59 8.10
C VAL A 154 30.35 -29.34 7.89
N GLU A 155 30.88 -28.25 8.45
CA GLU A 155 32.32 -27.93 8.36
C GLU A 155 33.19 -29.06 8.95
N SER A 156 32.80 -29.62 10.10
CA SER A 156 33.52 -30.76 10.68
C SER A 156 33.50 -32.00 9.77
N LEU A 157 32.37 -32.32 9.14
CA LEU A 157 32.27 -33.46 8.23
C LEU A 157 33.08 -33.23 6.94
N GLU A 158 33.10 -32.01 6.42
CA GLU A 158 33.91 -31.65 5.26
C GLU A 158 35.40 -31.83 5.54
N THR A 159 35.88 -31.41 6.71
CA THR A 159 37.30 -31.61 7.08
C THR A 159 37.67 -33.09 7.16
N LEU A 160 36.80 -33.93 7.74
CA LEU A 160 37.01 -35.38 7.79
C LEU A 160 37.00 -36.03 6.41
N LEU A 161 36.06 -35.63 5.55
CA LEU A 161 35.98 -36.11 4.17
C LEU A 161 37.24 -35.76 3.37
N ASN A 162 37.72 -34.53 3.49
CA ASN A 162 38.94 -34.07 2.81
C ASN A 162 40.16 -34.88 3.27
N LYS A 163 40.27 -35.13 4.58
CA LYS A 163 41.34 -35.97 5.14
C LYS A 163 41.29 -37.40 4.59
N SER A 164 40.13 -38.04 4.66
CA SER A 164 39.96 -39.42 4.15
C SER A 164 40.24 -39.50 2.64
N THR A 165 39.83 -38.51 1.88
CA THR A 165 40.10 -38.43 0.44
C THR A 165 41.60 -38.31 0.16
N ALA A 166 42.32 -37.51 0.94
CA ALA A 166 43.78 -37.39 0.83
C ALA A 166 44.49 -38.72 1.13
N GLU A 167 44.09 -39.41 2.20
CA GLU A 167 44.63 -40.73 2.55
C GLU A 167 44.39 -41.77 1.44
N VAL A 168 43.19 -41.81 0.86
CA VAL A 168 42.88 -42.69 -0.27
C VAL A 168 43.76 -42.37 -1.49
N ASN A 169 43.94 -41.08 -1.80
CA ASN A 169 44.79 -40.66 -2.92
C ASN A 169 46.27 -41.03 -2.70
N GLU A 170 46.77 -40.88 -1.47
CA GLU A 170 48.13 -41.29 -1.10
C GLU A 170 48.32 -42.80 -1.25
N LEU A 171 47.40 -43.60 -0.71
CA LEU A 171 47.40 -45.06 -0.86
C LEU A 171 47.34 -45.46 -2.34
N GLN A 172 46.51 -44.79 -3.14
CA GLN A 172 46.42 -45.06 -4.57
C GLN A 172 47.71 -44.71 -5.32
N ALA A 173 48.39 -43.63 -4.93
CA ALA A 173 49.68 -43.24 -5.50
C ALA A 173 50.77 -44.26 -5.15
N GLU A 174 50.80 -44.75 -3.91
CA GLU A 174 51.76 -45.76 -3.47
C GLU A 174 51.53 -47.12 -4.16
N ILE A 175 50.28 -47.53 -4.36
CA ILE A 175 49.95 -48.73 -5.17
C ILE A 175 50.46 -48.59 -6.61
N LYS A 176 50.29 -47.41 -7.24
CA LYS A 176 50.77 -47.17 -8.61
C LYS A 176 52.30 -47.13 -8.73
N ARG A 177 53.00 -46.90 -7.62
CA ARG A 177 54.48 -46.82 -7.58
C ARG A 177 55.13 -48.20 -7.40
N ARG A 178 54.40 -49.17 -6.85
CA ARG A 178 54.82 -50.57 -6.69
C ARG A 178 54.58 -51.37 -7.97
#